data_AF-A0A917BBP8-F1
#
_entry.id   AF-A0A917BBP8-F1
#
_cell.length_a   1.000
_cell.length_b   1.000
_cell.length_c   1.000
_cell.angle_alpha   90.00
_cell.angle_beta   90.00
_cell.angle_gamma   90.00
#
_symmetry.space_group_name_H-M   'P 1'
#
loop_
_entity.id
_entity.type
_entity.pdbx_description
1 polymer ?
#
loop_
_entity_poly.entity_id
_entity_poly.type
_entity_poly.pdbx_seq_one_letter_code
_entity_poly.pdbx_strand_id
1 'polypeptide(L)' 'MEVLAVILMTIGLIAAPVIGFFYPSWRSMNGDEFSERELYGVRAAGIGVLLITFIVSQLIL' A
#
# COMPACT_ATOMS: atom_id res chain seq x y z
N MET A 1 -21.52 -0.09 -9.71
CA MET A 1 -20.23 -0.59 -10.24
C MET A 1 -19.16 0.50 -10.12
N GLU A 2 -19.35 1.67 -10.75
CA GLU A 2 -18.39 2.79 -10.68
C GLU A 2 -18.09 3.31 -9.26
N VAL A 3 -19.10 3.51 -8.42
CA VAL A 3 -18.90 3.96 -7.02
C VAL A 3 -18.03 2.99 -6.22
N LEU A 4 -18.20 1.68 -6.47
CA LEU A 4 -17.43 0.62 -5.79
C LEU A 4 -15.95 0.63 -6.22
N ALA A 5 -15.69 0.85 -7.51
CA ALA A 5 -14.33 1.02 -8.02
C ALA A 5 -13.65 2.26 -7.46
N VAL A 6 -14.37 3.39 -7.35
CA VAL A 6 -13.84 4.61 -6.72
C VAL A 6 -13.48 4.38 -5.26
N ILE A 7 -14.34 3.68 -4.50
CA ILE A 7 -14.06 3.33 -3.10
C ILE A 7 -12.82 2.45 -3.00
N LEU A 8 -12.72 1.39 -3.82
CA LEU A 8 -11.57 0.48 -3.84
C LEU A 8 -10.26 1.21 -4.18
N MET A 9 -10.28 2.06 -5.21
CA MET A 9 -9.12 2.86 -5.60
C MET A 9 -8.73 3.86 -4.51
N THR A 10 -9.69 4.48 -3.84
CA THR A 10 -9.42 5.40 -2.72
C THR A 10 -8.74 4.66 -1.57
N ILE A 11 -9.22 3.46 -1.23
CA ILE A 11 -8.59 2.61 -0.19
C ILE A 11 -7.15 2.26 -0.60
N GLY A 12 -6.93 1.80 -1.83
CA GLY A 12 -5.60 1.46 -2.34
C GLY A 12 -4.63 2.65 -2.30
N LEU A 13 -5.11 3.84 -2.67
CA LEU A 13 -4.33 5.07 -2.72
C LEU A 13 -3.93 5.59 -1.34
N ILE A 14 -4.74 5.33 -0.31
CA ILE A 14 -4.41 5.62 1.09
C ILE A 14 -3.51 4.51 1.68
N ALA A 15 -3.79 3.25 1.38
CA ALA A 15 -3.06 2.12 1.94
C ALA A 15 -1.61 2.05 1.47
N ALA A 16 -1.33 2.35 0.19
CA ALA A 16 0.02 2.33 -0.35
C ALA A 16 1.01 3.24 0.39
N PRO A 17 0.73 4.53 0.65
CA PRO A 17 1.63 5.37 1.41
C PRO A 17 1.73 4.96 2.88
N VAL A 18 0.63 4.47 3.47
CA VAL A 18 0.61 3.94 4.83
C VAL A 18 1.56 2.76 4.99
N ILE A 19 1.49 1.79 4.08
CA ILE A 19 2.34 0.60 4.11
C ILE A 19 3.77 0.94 3.69
N GLY A 20 3.95 1.66 2.60
CA GLY A 20 5.26 1.88 1.99
C GLY A 20 6.13 2.95 2.67
N PHE A 21 5.53 3.88 3.40
CA PHE A 21 6.26 5.01 4.00
C PHE A 21 5.94 5.22 5.48
N PHE A 22 4.66 5.36 5.87
CA PHE A 22 4.32 5.70 7.25
C PHE A 22 4.63 4.56 8.22
N TYR A 23 4.34 3.31 7.86
CA TYR A 23 4.64 2.17 8.72
C TYR A 23 6.16 1.98 8.93
N PRO A 24 7.02 1.98 7.89
CA PRO A 24 8.47 1.98 8.09
C PRO A 24 8.99 3.14 8.93
N SER A 25 8.48 4.35 8.68
CA SER A 25 8.90 5.54 9.43
C SER A 25 8.52 5.44 10.90
N TRP A 26 7.28 5.04 11.20
CA TRP A 26 6.82 4.83 12.58
C TRP A 26 7.65 3.76 13.29
N ARG A 27 7.95 2.65 12.61
CA ARG A 27 8.76 1.56 13.19
C ARG A 27 10.18 2.02 13.51
N SER A 28 10.82 2.76 12.60
CA SER A 28 12.14 3.36 12.80
C SER A 28 12.15 4.35 13.98
N MET A 29 11.11 5.18 14.13
CA MET A 29 10.98 6.09 15.28
C MET A 29 10.89 5.37 16.63
N ASN A 30 10.41 4.13 16.64
CA ASN A 30 10.33 3.29 17.84
C ASN A 30 11.61 2.46 18.09
N GLY A 31 12.67 2.68 17.30
CA GLY A 31 13.96 2.00 17.46
C GLY A 31 14.06 0.63 16.80
N ASP A 32 13.08 0.25 15.97
CA ASP A 32 13.03 -1.06 15.31
C ASP A 32 13.17 -0.86 13.79
N GLU A 33 14.43 -0.68 13.36
CA GLU A 33 14.75 -0.39 11.96
C GLU A 33 14.65 -1.63 11.08
N PHE A 34 14.06 -1.43 9.89
CA PHE A 34 14.10 -2.43 8.83
C PHE A 34 15.51 -2.50 8.24
N SER A 35 16.01 -3.71 7.99
CA SER A 35 17.12 -3.88 7.07
C SER A 35 16.73 -3.39 5.67
N GLU A 36 17.71 -3.02 4.83
CA GLU A 36 17.45 -2.49 3.49
C GLU A 36 16.54 -3.41 2.65
N ARG A 37 16.73 -4.73 2.77
CA ARG A 37 15.94 -5.73 2.05
C ARG A 37 14.48 -5.74 2.51
N GLU A 38 14.26 -5.60 3.81
CA GLU A 38 12.90 -5.54 4.37
C GLU A 38 12.23 -4.21 4.02
N LEU A 39 12.96 -3.09 4.08
CA LEU A 39 12.44 -1.78 3.68
C LEU A 39 12.03 -1.79 2.20
N TYR A 40 12.85 -2.41 1.34
CA TYR A 40 12.51 -2.60 -0.06
C TYR A 40 11.26 -3.47 -0.22
N GLY A 41 11.17 -4.57 0.53
CA GLY A 41 9.99 -5.45 0.54
C GLY A 41 8.71 -4.73 0.96
N VAL A 42 8.75 -3.93 2.02
CA VAL A 42 7.60 -3.17 2.52
C VAL A 42 7.17 -2.07 1.53
N ARG A 43 8.13 -1.38 0.91
CA ARG A 43 7.85 -0.40 -0.16
C ARG A 43 7.23 -1.07 -1.38
N ALA A 44 7.77 -2.21 -1.81
CA ALA A 44 7.21 -2.99 -2.90
C ALA A 44 5.80 -3.50 -2.57
N ALA A 45 5.53 -3.88 -1.32
CA ALA A 45 4.19 -4.25 -0.87
C ALA A 45 3.20 -3.09 -0.97
N GLY A 46 3.60 -1.86 -0.63
CA GLY A 46 2.77 -0.67 -0.83
C GLY A 46 2.36 -0.47 -2.30
N ILE A 47 3.30 -0.64 -3.24
CA ILE A 47 3.02 -0.60 -4.69
C ILE A 47 2.12 -1.78 -5.10
N GLY A 48 2.40 -2.97 -4.58
CA GLY A 48 1.62 -4.18 -4.84
C GLY A 48 0.15 -4.04 -4.43
N VAL A 49 -0.12 -3.41 -3.28
CA VAL A 49 -1.49 -3.12 -2.83
C VAL A 49 -2.23 -2.25 -3.84
N LEU A 50 -1.60 -1.18 -4.33
CA LEU A 50 -2.18 -0.32 -5.36
C LEU A 50 -2.53 -1.09 -6.64
N LEU A 51 -1.60 -1.92 -7.11
CA LEU A 51 -1.79 -2.75 -8.31
C LEU A 51 -2.93 -3.75 -8.13
N ILE A 52 -3.01 -4.41 -6.97
CA ILE A 52 -4.09 -5.35 -6.66
C ILE A 52 -5.43 -4.61 -6.63
N THR A 53 -5.54 -3.47 -5.95
CA THR A 53 -6.79 -2.70 -5.93
C THR A 53 -7.21 -2.24 -7.32
N PHE A 54 -6.26 -1.89 -8.20
CA PHE A 54 -6.55 -1.55 -9.58
C PHE A 54 -7.09 -2.76 -10.36
N ILE A 55 -6.40 -3.90 -10.32
CA ILE A 55 -6.82 -5.13 -11.01
C ILE A 55 -8.21 -5.56 -10.53
N VAL A 56 -8.43 -5.59 -9.22
CA VAL A 56 -9.73 -5.95 -8.63
C VAL A 56 -10.81 -4.98 -9.08
N SER A 57 -10.52 -3.67 -9.14
CA SER A 57 -11.48 -2.68 -9.64
C SER A 57 -11.85 -2.91 -11.10
N GLN A 58 -10.89 -3.33 -11.95
CA GLN A 58 -11.16 -3.66 -13.35
C GLN A 58 -11.97 -4.96 -13.53
N LEU A 59 -11.82 -5.93 -12.63
CA LEU A 59 -12.56 -7.19 -12.69
C LEU A 59 -14.00 -7.08 -12.17
N ILE A 60 -14.25 -6.09 -11.30
CA ILE A 60 -15.57 -5.83 -10.72
C ILE A 60 -16.38 -4.84 -11.59
N LEU A 61 -15.74 -4.04 -12.45
CA LEU A 61 -16.42 -3.14 -13.42
C LEU A 61 -16.87 -3.90 -14.67
#